data_AF-A0A6S6ZCJ1-F1
#
_entry.id   AF-A0A6S6ZCJ1-F1
#
_cell.length_a   1.000
_cell.length_b   1.000
_cell.length_c   1.000
_cell.angle_alpha   90.00
_cell.angle_beta   90.00
_cell.angle_gamma   90.00
#
_symmetry.space_group_name_H-M   'P 1'
#
loop_
_entity.id
_entity.type
_entity.pdbx_description
1 polymer ?
#
loop_
_entity_poly.entity_id
_entity_poly.type
_entity_poly.pdbx_seq_one_letter_code
_entity_poly.pdbx_strand_id
1 'polypeptide(L)'
;MAAEIDWLIEPAMRVTPQERQFGVPLVALMSIPLLLMLASSLFIYKRWWRGFLTWPRKGKPRLTWGDVHRLAGVWSLGFMLLIGMTAFWYLVESLGAKAPLLPAIVQLKGNAKHAPLAADDVDRAISAAQAAWPDLKISSLRPTPNGKALLLEGQANGLLLRERANVIGVELVSGEILGRNDGQDMSVHQRIGELADPIHFGTFGGWPVRVLWFIFGLLLTTLSLTGACLYGIRVAEAMRAALKRRGAPAGAPHSRDLSAWAVAWLCQVLAAGRRSSTASSSQPL
;
A
#
# COMPACT_ATOMS: atom_id res chain seq x y z
N MET A 1 16.36 21.43 -21.68
CA MET A 1 14.97 20.97 -21.93
C MET A 1 14.33 20.21 -20.75
N ALA A 2 14.97 20.11 -19.58
CA ALA A 2 14.37 19.47 -18.38
C ALA A 2 13.87 20.48 -17.33
N ALA A 3 13.82 21.78 -17.66
CA ALA A 3 13.39 22.85 -16.75
C ALA A 3 11.94 23.33 -17.01
N GLU A 4 11.26 22.76 -17.99
CA GLU A 4 9.95 23.25 -18.46
C GLU A 4 8.77 22.35 -18.04
N ILE A 5 9.00 21.32 -17.24
CA ILE A 5 7.94 20.41 -16.75
C ILE A 5 7.66 20.61 -15.25
N ASP A 6 8.55 21.28 -14.51
CA ASP A 6 8.46 21.44 -13.05
C ASP A 6 7.32 22.40 -12.61
N TRP A 7 6.76 23.20 -13.52
CA TRP A 7 5.67 24.15 -13.24
C TRP A 7 4.27 23.59 -13.55
N LEU A 8 4.16 22.42 -14.19
CA LEU A 8 2.88 21.75 -14.50
C LEU A 8 2.36 20.87 -13.35
N ILE A 9 3.12 20.75 -12.25
CA ILE A 9 2.68 20.07 -11.03
C ILE A 9 2.34 21.15 -10.00
N GLU A 10 1.05 21.47 -9.93
CA GLU A 10 0.47 22.61 -9.23
C GLU A 10 0.92 22.82 -7.76
N PRO A 11 0.94 24.08 -7.26
CA PRO A 11 0.96 24.37 -5.83
C PRO A 11 -0.22 23.77 -5.04
N ALA A 12 -1.27 23.32 -5.72
CA ALA A 12 -2.40 22.58 -5.13
C ALA A 12 -2.01 21.20 -4.57
N MET A 13 -0.84 20.65 -4.96
CA MET A 13 -0.34 19.37 -4.44
C MET A 13 0.63 19.54 -3.26
N ARG A 14 0.84 20.76 -2.76
CA ARG A 14 1.41 20.95 -1.42
C ARG A 14 0.33 20.61 -0.40
N VAL A 15 0.18 19.31 -0.14
CA VAL A 15 -0.64 18.79 0.96
C VAL A 15 -0.28 19.60 2.19
N THR A 16 -1.19 20.47 2.62
CA THR A 16 -0.94 21.34 3.77
C THR A 16 -0.66 20.44 4.98
N PRO A 17 0.16 20.87 5.97
CA PRO A 17 0.41 20.06 7.16
C PRO A 17 -0.88 19.58 7.85
N GLN A 18 -1.98 20.32 7.67
CA GLN A 18 -3.32 20.03 8.16
C GLN A 18 -3.98 18.81 7.49
N GLU A 19 -3.81 18.61 6.18
CA GLU A 19 -4.44 17.49 5.44
C GLU A 19 -3.85 16.12 5.82
N ARG A 20 -2.54 16.06 6.13
CA ARG A 20 -1.92 14.83 6.66
C ARG A 20 -2.50 14.40 8.00
N GLN A 21 -3.03 15.33 8.81
CA GLN A 21 -3.56 15.01 10.13
C GLN A 21 -4.82 14.16 10.06
N PHE A 22 -5.60 14.27 8.98
CA PHE A 22 -6.87 13.55 8.83
C PHE A 22 -6.82 12.41 7.80
N GLY A 23 -6.04 12.55 6.73
CA GLY A 23 -5.97 11.54 5.67
C GLY A 23 -5.42 10.19 6.14
N VAL A 24 -4.30 10.21 6.87
CA VAL A 24 -3.65 8.99 7.38
C VAL A 24 -4.57 8.21 8.34
N PRO A 25 -5.12 8.79 9.42
CA PRO A 25 -5.99 8.05 10.34
C PRO A 25 -7.25 7.53 9.66
N LEU A 26 -7.85 8.27 8.72
CA LEU A 26 -9.04 7.84 8.01
C LEU A 26 -8.80 6.56 7.18
N VAL A 27 -7.70 6.53 6.42
CA VAL A 27 -7.34 5.34 5.64
C VAL A 27 -6.87 4.21 6.56
N ALA A 28 -6.09 4.53 7.58
CA ALA A 28 -5.59 3.56 8.55
C ALA A 28 -6.73 2.90 9.34
N LEU A 29 -7.86 3.58 9.55
CA LEU A 29 -9.06 3.00 10.16
C LEU A 29 -9.60 1.80 9.37
N MET A 30 -9.40 1.77 8.04
CA MET A 30 -9.82 0.65 7.18
C MET A 30 -9.03 -0.64 7.44
N SER A 31 -7.92 -0.58 8.20
CA SER A 31 -7.21 -1.76 8.69
C SER A 31 -8.07 -2.64 9.59
N ILE A 32 -8.93 -2.04 10.42
CA ILE A 32 -9.78 -2.77 11.37
C ILE A 32 -10.74 -3.71 10.64
N PRO A 33 -11.63 -3.24 9.74
CA PRO A 33 -12.52 -4.13 9.01
C PRO A 33 -11.74 -5.12 8.13
N LEU A 34 -10.62 -4.73 7.54
CA LEU A 34 -9.78 -5.63 6.74
C LEU A 34 -9.25 -6.81 7.58
N LEU A 35 -8.67 -6.53 8.74
CA LEU A 35 -8.14 -7.54 9.66
C LEU A 35 -9.25 -8.41 10.26
N LEU A 36 -10.40 -7.81 10.60
CA LEU A 36 -11.56 -8.56 11.09
C LEU A 36 -12.13 -9.49 10.01
N MET A 37 -12.22 -9.04 8.76
CA MET A 37 -12.64 -9.88 7.63
C MET A 37 -11.64 -11.02 7.37
N LEU A 38 -10.33 -10.74 7.45
CA LEU A 38 -9.29 -11.73 7.33
C LEU A 38 -9.39 -12.79 8.45
N ALA A 39 -9.47 -12.37 9.71
CA ALA A 39 -9.61 -13.26 10.86
C ALA A 39 -10.89 -14.11 10.77
N SER A 40 -12.01 -13.48 10.41
CA SER A 40 -13.29 -14.17 10.22
C SER A 40 -13.22 -15.22 9.11
N SER A 41 -12.54 -14.91 7.99
CA SER A 41 -12.33 -15.84 6.89
C SER A 41 -11.55 -17.09 7.33
N LEU A 42 -10.45 -16.90 8.08
CA LEU A 42 -9.64 -18.01 8.59
C LEU A 42 -10.42 -18.87 9.60
N PHE A 43 -11.26 -18.25 10.41
CA PHE A 43 -12.10 -18.95 11.39
C PHE A 43 -13.22 -19.77 10.73
N ILE A 44 -13.94 -19.18 9.78
CA ILE A 44 -15.06 -19.83 9.07
C ILE A 44 -14.54 -20.95 8.17
N TYR A 45 -13.44 -20.72 7.45
CA TYR A 45 -12.87 -21.69 6.50
C TYR A 45 -11.68 -22.44 7.11
N LYS A 46 -11.93 -23.33 8.08
CA LYS A 46 -10.88 -24.08 8.82
C LYS A 46 -9.84 -24.84 7.97
N ARG A 47 -10.15 -25.15 6.70
CA ARG A 47 -9.25 -25.84 5.76
C ARG A 47 -8.84 -24.94 4.59
N TRP A 48 -8.73 -23.63 4.81
CA TRP A 48 -8.32 -22.62 3.82
C TRP A 48 -7.01 -22.99 3.10
N TRP A 49 -6.08 -23.64 3.80
CA TRP A 49 -4.80 -24.11 3.25
C TRP A 49 -4.95 -25.12 2.09
N ARG A 50 -6.06 -25.87 2.01
CA ARG A 50 -6.32 -26.75 0.86
C ARG A 50 -6.64 -25.96 -0.41
N GLY A 51 -7.03 -24.70 -0.25
CA GLY A 51 -7.38 -23.80 -1.34
C GLY A 51 -6.22 -23.45 -2.27
N PHE A 52 -4.97 -23.46 -1.79
CA PHE A 52 -3.80 -23.01 -2.58
C PHE A 52 -3.63 -23.77 -3.91
N LEU A 53 -3.97 -25.07 -3.92
CA LEU A 53 -3.83 -25.94 -5.09
C LEU A 53 -5.19 -26.33 -5.71
N THR A 54 -6.28 -25.72 -5.30
CA THR A 54 -7.60 -26.06 -5.84
C THR A 54 -7.82 -25.33 -7.16
N TRP A 55 -7.92 -26.08 -8.27
CA TRP A 55 -8.16 -25.48 -9.57
C TRP A 55 -9.62 -25.03 -9.74
N PRO A 56 -9.90 -23.85 -10.30
CA PRO A 56 -11.26 -23.38 -10.54
C PRO A 56 -12.03 -24.32 -11.46
N ARG A 57 -13.28 -24.64 -11.11
CA ARG A 57 -14.14 -25.48 -11.95
C ARG A 57 -14.47 -24.78 -13.26
N LYS A 58 -14.38 -25.51 -14.37
CA LYS A 58 -14.81 -25.05 -15.69
C LYS A 58 -16.32 -25.31 -15.84
N GLY A 59 -17.09 -24.33 -16.31
CA GLY A 59 -18.53 -24.46 -16.49
C GLY A 59 -19.28 -23.15 -16.35
N LYS A 60 -20.31 -23.11 -15.47
CA LYS A 60 -21.15 -21.91 -15.28
C LYS A 60 -20.29 -20.73 -14.77
N PRO A 61 -20.30 -19.56 -15.43
CA PRO A 61 -19.44 -18.42 -15.08
C PRO A 61 -19.46 -18.05 -13.60
N ARG A 62 -20.63 -18.09 -12.94
CA ARG A 62 -20.77 -17.80 -11.50
C ARG A 62 -19.96 -18.73 -10.60
N LEU A 63 -19.92 -20.03 -10.91
CA LEU A 63 -19.17 -21.02 -10.12
C LEU A 63 -17.66 -20.82 -10.33
N THR A 64 -17.25 -20.59 -11.57
CA THR A 64 -15.85 -20.35 -11.91
C THR A 64 -15.33 -19.07 -11.24
N TRP A 65 -16.06 -17.96 -11.32
CA TRP A 65 -15.67 -16.71 -10.65
C TRP A 65 -15.64 -16.83 -9.13
N GLY A 66 -16.56 -17.60 -8.54
CA GLY A 66 -16.53 -17.92 -7.10
C GLY A 66 -15.27 -18.70 -6.70
N ASP A 67 -14.86 -19.66 -7.52
CA ASP A 67 -13.63 -20.45 -7.27
C ASP A 67 -12.36 -19.61 -7.50
N VAL A 68 -12.33 -18.77 -8.55
CA VAL A 68 -11.23 -17.81 -8.80
C VAL A 68 -11.08 -16.82 -7.65
N HIS A 69 -12.18 -16.24 -7.16
CA HIS A 69 -12.16 -15.34 -6.00
C HIS A 69 -11.58 -16.02 -4.76
N ARG A 70 -11.96 -17.28 -4.50
CA ARG A 70 -11.41 -18.05 -3.38
C ARG A 70 -9.91 -18.32 -3.53
N LEU A 71 -9.48 -18.74 -4.72
CA LEU A 71 -8.07 -19.01 -4.99
C LEU A 71 -7.24 -17.74 -4.82
N ALA A 72 -7.66 -16.64 -5.45
CA ALA A 72 -7.02 -15.34 -5.34
C ALA A 72 -6.97 -14.85 -3.87
N GLY A 73 -8.06 -15.05 -3.12
CA GLY A 73 -8.13 -14.73 -1.69
C GLY A 73 -7.10 -15.49 -0.87
N VAL A 74 -7.00 -16.80 -1.06
CA VAL A 74 -6.03 -17.66 -0.34
C VAL A 74 -4.59 -17.27 -0.64
N TRP A 75 -4.26 -17.00 -1.90
CA TRP A 75 -2.92 -16.54 -2.30
C TRP A 75 -2.57 -15.14 -1.77
N SER A 76 -3.57 -14.34 -1.41
CA SER A 76 -3.39 -12.98 -0.90
C SER A 76 -3.45 -12.85 0.61
N LEU A 77 -3.67 -13.94 1.36
CA LEU A 77 -3.81 -13.90 2.83
C LEU A 77 -2.59 -13.27 3.50
N GLY A 78 -1.39 -13.67 3.09
CA GLY A 78 -0.14 -13.13 3.65
C GLY A 78 0.02 -11.63 3.37
N PHE A 79 -0.26 -11.20 2.14
CA PHE A 79 -0.20 -9.79 1.77
C PHE A 79 -1.26 -8.96 2.49
N MET A 80 -2.48 -9.47 2.62
CA MET A 80 -3.57 -8.81 3.34
C MET A 80 -3.27 -8.67 4.83
N LEU A 81 -2.65 -9.69 5.45
CA LEU A 81 -2.16 -9.62 6.82
C LEU A 81 -1.07 -8.55 6.95
N LEU A 82 -0.07 -8.57 6.06
CA LEU A 82 1.04 -7.63 6.07
C LEU A 82 0.57 -6.18 5.94
N ILE A 83 -0.25 -5.88 4.92
CA ILE A 83 -0.78 -4.53 4.68
C ILE A 83 -1.77 -4.13 5.77
N GLY A 84 -2.60 -5.05 6.25
CA GLY A 84 -3.54 -4.79 7.35
C GLY A 84 -2.83 -4.45 8.66
N MET A 85 -1.79 -5.20 9.03
CA MET A 85 -1.02 -4.97 10.25
C MET A 85 -0.22 -3.67 10.20
N THR A 86 0.40 -3.37 9.05
CA THR A 86 1.14 -2.09 8.86
C THR A 86 0.20 -0.89 8.75
N ALA A 87 -0.99 -1.03 8.17
CA ALA A 87 -2.02 0.02 8.20
C ALA A 87 -2.57 0.24 9.62
N PHE A 88 -2.75 -0.84 10.39
CA PHE A 88 -3.13 -0.74 11.81
C PHE A 88 -2.04 -0.04 12.63
N TRP A 89 -0.77 -0.29 12.32
CA TRP A 89 0.34 0.44 12.91
C TRP A 89 0.22 1.96 12.70
N TYR A 90 -0.08 2.41 11.47
CA TYR A 90 -0.32 3.84 11.20
C TYR A 90 -1.50 4.39 11.99
N LEU A 91 -2.55 3.59 12.23
CA LEU A 91 -3.67 4.00 13.07
C LEU A 91 -3.18 4.24 14.51
N VAL A 92 -2.42 3.31 15.06
CA VAL A 92 -1.84 3.42 16.41
C VAL A 92 -0.93 4.66 16.52
N GLU A 93 -0.07 4.92 15.54
CA GLU A 93 0.77 6.13 15.51
C GLU A 93 -0.07 7.42 15.41
N SER A 94 -1.15 7.40 14.61
CA SER A 94 -2.03 8.55 14.45
C SER A 94 -2.80 8.89 15.73
N LEU A 95 -3.07 7.90 16.58
CA LEU A 95 -3.72 8.05 17.89
C LEU A 95 -2.77 8.53 19.00
N GLY A 96 -1.47 8.73 18.69
CA GLY A 96 -0.50 9.33 19.60
C GLY A 96 0.55 8.37 20.15
N ALA A 97 0.51 7.08 19.81
CA ALA A 97 1.54 6.10 20.19
C ALA A 97 2.75 6.14 19.24
N LYS A 98 3.23 7.35 18.91
CA LYS A 98 4.40 7.51 18.05
C LYS A 98 5.65 7.07 18.78
N ALA A 99 6.53 6.35 18.09
CA ALA A 99 7.84 6.03 18.63
C ALA A 99 8.60 7.33 18.97
N PRO A 100 9.39 7.36 20.07
CA PRO A 100 10.24 8.49 20.39
C PRO A 100 11.16 8.83 19.21
N LEU A 101 11.25 10.11 18.89
CA LEU A 101 12.18 10.58 17.86
C LEU A 101 13.61 10.22 18.29
N LEU A 102 14.43 9.94 17.29
CA LEU A 102 15.84 9.62 17.49
C LEU A 102 16.56 10.82 18.12
N PRO A 103 17.50 10.62 19.06
CA PRO A 103 18.11 11.72 19.82
C PRO A 103 18.73 12.81 18.94
N ALA A 104 19.36 12.42 17.83
CA ALA A 104 19.94 13.34 16.85
C ALA A 104 18.89 14.24 16.17
N ILE A 105 17.64 13.78 16.02
CA ILE A 105 16.52 14.54 15.43
C ILE A 105 15.87 15.44 16.49
N VAL A 106 15.88 15.03 17.77
CA VAL A 106 15.29 15.78 18.89
C VAL A 106 15.98 17.12 19.11
N GLN A 107 17.30 17.18 18.94
CA GLN A 107 18.11 18.41 19.13
C GLN A 107 17.80 19.52 18.09
N LEU A 108 16.99 19.25 17.07
CA LEU A 108 16.90 20.07 15.86
C LEU A 108 15.50 20.66 15.58
N LYS A 109 14.59 20.63 16.56
CA LYS A 109 13.31 21.34 16.47
C LYS A 109 13.53 22.86 16.53
N GLY A 110 13.13 23.58 15.49
CA GLY A 110 13.16 25.04 15.42
C GLY A 110 12.35 25.58 14.24
N ASN A 111 12.18 26.90 14.16
CA ASN A 111 11.53 27.54 13.01
C ASN A 111 12.51 27.64 11.83
N ALA A 112 12.05 27.22 10.64
CA ALA A 112 12.85 27.24 9.42
C ALA A 112 13.25 28.67 9.02
N LYS A 113 14.54 29.01 9.16
CA LYS A 113 15.15 30.15 8.48
C LYS A 113 15.89 29.61 7.27
N HIS A 114 15.47 30.02 6.08
CA HIS A 114 16.19 29.72 4.84
C HIS A 114 17.46 30.57 4.81
N ALA A 115 18.50 30.11 5.50
CA ALA A 115 19.84 30.64 5.31
C ALA A 115 20.42 30.01 4.02
N PRO A 116 21.02 30.79 3.11
CA PRO A 116 21.72 30.23 1.98
C PRO A 116 22.85 29.33 2.47
N LEU A 117 22.89 28.10 1.99
CA LEU A 117 23.93 27.13 2.28
C LEU A 117 25.09 27.38 1.30
N ALA A 118 26.27 27.73 1.82
CA ALA A 118 27.46 27.80 0.98
C ALA A 118 27.90 26.39 0.61
N ALA A 119 28.34 26.20 -0.64
CA ALA A 119 28.80 24.89 -1.14
C ALA A 119 29.95 24.34 -0.27
N ASP A 120 30.89 25.20 0.11
CA ASP A 120 32.05 24.82 0.93
C ASP A 120 31.67 24.33 2.33
N ASP A 121 30.61 24.88 2.92
CA ASP A 121 30.11 24.45 4.25
C ASP A 121 29.41 23.09 4.16
N VAL A 122 28.73 22.82 3.03
CA VAL A 122 28.14 21.51 2.76
C VAL A 122 29.22 20.46 2.53
N ASP A 123 30.25 20.75 1.74
CA ASP A 123 31.37 19.83 1.48
C ASP A 123 32.15 19.51 2.75
N ARG A 124 32.33 20.51 3.63
CA ARG A 124 32.93 20.31 4.97
C ARG A 124 32.08 19.39 5.82
N ALA A 125 30.76 19.62 5.87
CA ALA A 125 29.84 18.80 6.64
C ALA A 125 29.81 17.34 6.15
N ILE A 126 29.82 17.13 4.82
CA ILE A 126 29.90 15.81 4.21
C ILE A 126 31.22 15.12 4.56
N SER A 127 32.34 15.82 4.44
CA SER A 127 33.67 15.29 4.74
C SER A 127 33.80 14.89 6.22
N ALA A 128 33.31 15.73 7.13
CA ALA A 128 33.28 15.45 8.57
C ALA A 128 32.40 14.23 8.89
N ALA A 129 31.23 14.12 8.25
CA ALA A 129 30.35 12.96 8.41
C ALA A 129 30.99 11.66 7.91
N GLN A 130 31.64 11.67 6.74
CA GLN A 130 32.33 10.51 6.19
C GLN A 130 33.55 10.09 7.03
N ALA A 131 34.28 11.05 7.60
CA ALA A 131 35.38 10.76 8.53
C ALA A 131 34.87 10.11 9.83
N ALA A 132 33.74 10.60 10.36
CA ALA A 132 33.14 10.09 11.60
C ALA A 132 32.39 8.76 11.41
N TRP A 133 31.86 8.49 10.23
CA TRP A 133 31.12 7.26 9.91
C TRP A 133 31.41 6.77 8.47
N PRO A 134 32.55 6.09 8.25
CA PRO A 134 32.96 5.65 6.91
C PRO A 134 31.99 4.70 6.20
N ASP A 135 31.26 3.89 6.98
CA ASP A 135 30.27 2.94 6.46
C ASP A 135 28.95 3.58 5.99
N LEU A 136 28.72 4.87 6.30
CA LEU A 136 27.48 5.56 5.96
C LEU A 136 27.48 5.98 4.49
N LYS A 137 26.60 5.35 3.70
CA LYS A 137 26.31 5.78 2.32
C LYS A 137 25.25 6.87 2.35
N ILE A 138 25.68 8.12 2.27
CA ILE A 138 24.81 9.30 2.29
C ILE A 138 23.93 9.29 1.03
N SER A 139 22.61 9.37 1.22
CA SER A 139 21.61 9.41 0.14
C SER A 139 20.78 10.68 0.13
N SER A 140 20.66 11.36 1.28
CA SER A 140 19.94 12.63 1.35
C SER A 140 20.55 13.59 2.37
N LEU A 141 20.40 14.87 2.07
CA LEU A 141 20.87 15.98 2.89
C LEU A 141 19.65 16.81 3.30
N ARG A 142 19.46 17.00 4.59
CA ARG A 142 18.36 17.79 5.14
C ARG A 142 18.91 18.92 6.01
N PRO A 143 18.78 20.18 5.57
CA PRO A 143 19.15 21.31 6.41
C PRO A 143 18.23 21.38 7.63
N THR A 144 18.80 21.73 8.78
CA THR A 144 18.00 21.91 9.99
C THR A 144 17.21 23.22 9.89
N PRO A 145 16.04 23.31 10.55
CA PRO A 145 15.23 24.53 10.50
C PRO A 145 15.99 25.79 10.95
N ASN A 146 16.91 25.67 11.91
CA ASN A 146 17.73 26.80 12.35
C ASN A 146 18.84 27.22 11.36
N GLY A 147 19.05 26.46 10.28
CA GLY A 147 20.07 26.71 9.25
C GLY A 147 21.51 26.51 9.71
N LYS A 148 21.72 25.99 10.92
CA LYS A 148 23.07 25.85 11.53
C LYS A 148 23.69 24.48 11.33
N ALA A 149 22.88 23.47 11.04
CA ALA A 149 23.34 22.10 10.90
C ALA A 149 22.76 21.41 9.66
N LEU A 150 23.47 20.38 9.22
CA LEU A 150 23.08 19.50 8.14
C LEU A 150 22.84 18.12 8.73
N LEU A 151 21.67 17.56 8.45
CA LEU A 151 21.39 16.15 8.69
C LEU A 151 21.75 15.37 7.44
N LEU A 152 22.70 14.46 7.59
CA LEU A 152 23.09 13.53 6.54
C LEU A 152 22.41 12.20 6.84
N GLU A 153 21.44 11.83 6.00
CA GLU A 153 20.68 10.59 6.09
C GLU A 153 21.23 9.60 5.06
N GLY A 154 21.23 8.32 5.39
CA GLY A 154 21.81 7.32 4.50
C GLY A 154 21.67 5.88 4.96
N GLN A 155 22.31 4.99 4.22
CA GLN A 155 22.32 3.58 4.56
C GLN A 155 23.64 3.21 5.23
N ALA A 156 23.57 2.68 6.44
CA ALA A 156 24.68 2.06 7.17
C ALA A 156 24.29 0.62 7.57
N ASN A 157 25.08 -0.02 8.44
CA ASN A 157 24.89 -1.42 8.84
C ASN A 157 23.49 -1.68 9.45
N GLY A 158 22.61 -2.33 8.68
CA GLY A 158 21.29 -2.75 9.14
C GLY A 158 20.38 -3.20 8.00
N LEU A 159 19.86 -4.43 8.11
CA LEU A 159 18.91 -4.96 7.13
C LEU A 159 17.54 -4.30 7.31
N LEU A 160 16.97 -3.81 6.19
CA LEU A 160 15.58 -3.33 6.06
C LEU A 160 15.20 -2.05 6.81
N LEU A 161 16.17 -1.31 7.38
CA LEU A 161 15.91 -0.01 8.00
C LEU A 161 15.85 1.10 6.94
N ARG A 162 15.02 2.13 7.16
CA ARG A 162 14.93 3.30 6.27
C ARG A 162 16.26 4.06 6.24
N GLU A 163 16.52 4.78 5.15
CA GLU A 163 17.68 5.68 5.05
C GLU A 163 17.71 6.75 6.15
N ARG A 164 16.55 7.20 6.63
CA ARG A 164 16.44 8.13 7.78
C ARG A 164 16.79 7.50 9.14
N ALA A 165 16.90 6.16 9.21
CA ALA A 165 17.23 5.46 10.44
C ALA A 165 18.68 5.69 10.86
N ASN A 166 19.56 5.89 9.87
CA ASN A 166 20.95 6.28 10.09
C ASN A 166 21.10 7.75 9.74
N VAL A 167 21.25 8.57 10.77
CA VAL A 167 21.40 10.01 10.59
C VAL A 167 22.56 10.50 11.43
N ILE A 168 23.37 11.37 10.83
CA ILE A 168 24.41 12.11 11.53
C ILE A 168 24.14 13.60 11.34
N GLY A 169 24.13 14.34 12.46
CA GLY A 169 23.98 15.78 12.47
C GLY A 169 25.35 16.45 12.56
N VAL A 170 25.63 17.35 11.62
CA VAL A 170 26.90 18.09 11.56
C VAL A 170 26.61 19.58 11.53
N GLU A 171 27.28 20.37 12.37
CA GLU A 171 27.20 21.83 12.32
C GLU A 171 27.96 22.37 11.08
N LEU A 172 27.35 23.25 10.30
CA LEU A 172 27.89 23.72 9.00
C LEU A 172 29.21 24.46 9.15
N VAL A 173 29.31 25.32 10.17
CA VAL A 173 30.44 26.26 10.29
C VAL A 173 31.64 25.58 10.93
N SER A 174 31.43 24.87 12.03
CA SER A 174 32.51 24.21 12.79
C SER A 174 32.89 22.84 12.23
N GLY A 175 31.96 22.15 11.55
CA GLY A 175 32.10 20.73 11.23
C GLY A 175 31.94 19.80 12.44
N GLU A 176 31.47 20.32 13.58
CA GLU A 176 31.26 19.52 14.80
C GLU A 176 30.13 18.52 14.62
N ILE A 177 30.35 17.29 15.10
CA ILE A 177 29.32 16.25 15.12
C ILE A 177 28.38 16.51 16.30
N LEU A 178 27.16 16.98 16.00
CA LEU A 178 26.13 17.27 16.99
C LEU A 178 25.47 16.01 17.56
N GLY A 179 25.56 14.91 16.82
CA GLY A 179 25.06 13.60 17.24
C GLY A 179 24.91 12.62 16.09
N ARG A 180 24.87 11.33 16.42
CA ARG A 180 24.64 10.22 15.50
C ARG A 180 23.47 9.40 16.02
N ASN A 181 22.64 8.92 15.10
CA ASN A 181 21.73 7.83 15.36
C ASN A 181 22.07 6.63 14.48
N ASP A 182 22.40 5.52 15.11
CA ASP A 182 22.54 4.23 14.43
C ASP A 182 21.20 3.48 14.46
N GLY A 183 20.79 2.94 13.32
CA GLY A 183 19.62 2.07 13.22
C GLY A 183 19.70 0.81 14.10
N GLN A 184 20.91 0.41 14.53
CA GLN A 184 21.11 -0.70 15.45
C GLN A 184 20.81 -0.38 16.91
N ASP A 185 20.90 0.89 17.31
CA ASP A 185 20.66 1.29 18.71
C ASP A 185 19.17 1.59 18.96
N MET A 186 18.32 1.33 17.97
CA MET A 186 16.88 1.57 18.06
C MET A 186 16.19 0.59 19.00
N SER A 187 15.31 1.14 19.84
CA SER A 187 14.36 0.35 20.62
C SER A 187 13.42 -0.44 19.70
N VAL A 188 12.82 -1.52 20.21
CA VAL A 188 11.87 -2.37 19.45
C VAL A 188 10.72 -1.52 18.86
N HIS A 189 10.23 -0.54 19.60
CA HIS A 189 9.17 0.36 19.14
C HIS A 189 9.62 1.20 17.93
N GLN A 190 10.82 1.79 17.99
CA GLN A 190 11.39 2.55 16.88
C GLN A 190 11.66 1.67 15.66
N ARG A 191 12.17 0.45 15.86
CA ARG A 191 12.40 -0.51 14.78
C ARG A 191 11.12 -0.87 14.05
N ILE A 192 10.02 -1.13 14.77
CA ILE A 192 8.71 -1.41 14.16
C ILE A 192 8.25 -0.21 13.32
N GLY A 193 8.34 1.01 13.85
CA GLY A 193 7.97 2.22 13.11
C GLY A 193 8.81 2.45 11.86
N GLU A 194 10.12 2.19 11.92
CA GLU A 194 10.98 2.32 10.75
C GLU A 194 10.79 1.19 9.72
N LEU A 195 10.38 -0.01 10.16
CA LEU A 195 10.09 -1.14 9.27
C LEU A 195 8.70 -1.04 8.62
N ALA A 196 7.73 -0.40 9.29
CA ALA A 196 6.35 -0.33 8.84
C ALA A 196 6.24 0.26 7.43
N ASP A 197 6.89 1.38 7.14
CA ASP A 197 6.77 2.03 5.84
C ASP A 197 7.42 1.26 4.70
N PRO A 198 8.70 0.82 4.76
CA PRO A 198 9.28 0.04 3.67
C PRO A 198 8.46 -1.21 3.35
N ILE A 199 7.95 -1.89 4.38
CA ILE A 199 7.11 -3.08 4.23
C ILE A 199 5.75 -2.73 3.64
N HIS A 200 5.08 -1.70 4.14
CA HIS A 200 3.77 -1.29 3.64
C HIS A 200 3.82 -0.88 2.16
N PHE A 201 4.83 -0.09 1.78
CA PHE A 201 4.97 0.44 0.42
C PHE A 201 5.80 -0.47 -0.53
N GLY A 202 6.43 -1.53 -0.02
CA GLY A 202 7.25 -2.43 -0.84
C GLY A 202 8.53 -1.78 -1.39
N THR A 203 9.09 -0.79 -0.70
CA THR A 203 10.25 -0.03 -1.20
C THR A 203 11.60 -0.67 -0.87
N PHE A 204 11.64 -1.72 -0.05
CA PHE A 204 12.87 -2.32 0.47
C PHE A 204 13.64 -3.20 -0.53
N GLY A 205 13.01 -3.74 -1.57
CA GLY A 205 13.64 -4.68 -2.50
C GLY A 205 13.70 -4.19 -3.95
N GLY A 206 13.67 -2.87 -4.16
CA GLY A 206 13.75 -2.26 -5.48
C GLY A 206 12.59 -2.64 -6.40
N TRP A 207 12.84 -2.64 -7.72
CA TRP A 207 11.81 -2.87 -8.74
C TRP A 207 11.09 -4.22 -8.66
N PRO A 208 11.76 -5.37 -8.43
CA PRO A 208 11.08 -6.66 -8.33
C PRO A 208 10.01 -6.69 -7.24
N VAL A 209 10.32 -6.13 -6.06
CA VAL A 209 9.36 -6.06 -4.94
C VAL A 209 8.22 -5.10 -5.25
N ARG A 210 8.48 -3.96 -5.90
CA ARG A 210 7.43 -3.01 -6.31
C ARG A 210 6.45 -3.65 -7.31
N VAL A 211 6.94 -4.43 -8.27
CA VAL A 211 6.08 -5.17 -9.22
C VAL A 211 5.24 -6.21 -8.49
N LEU A 212 5.84 -6.94 -7.54
CA LEU A 212 5.11 -7.90 -6.71
C LEU A 212 4.01 -7.22 -5.89
N TRP A 213 4.31 -6.08 -5.26
CA TRP A 213 3.35 -5.26 -4.51
C TRP A 213 2.22 -4.76 -5.40
N PHE A 214 2.53 -4.32 -6.61
CA PHE A 214 1.52 -3.89 -7.59
C PHE A 214 0.59 -5.04 -7.98
N ILE A 215 1.12 -6.23 -8.24
CA ILE A 215 0.32 -7.41 -8.57
C ILE A 215 -0.62 -7.77 -7.43
N PHE A 216 -0.12 -7.82 -6.19
CA PHE A 216 -0.98 -8.10 -5.03
C PHE A 216 -1.99 -6.98 -4.77
N GLY A 217 -1.61 -5.72 -4.98
CA GLY A 217 -2.53 -4.59 -4.93
C GLY A 217 -3.69 -4.76 -5.91
N LEU A 218 -3.39 -5.06 -7.18
CA LEU A 218 -4.39 -5.33 -8.21
C LEU A 218 -5.27 -6.53 -7.86
N LEU A 219 -4.67 -7.57 -7.28
CA LEU A 219 -5.38 -8.77 -6.84
C LEU A 219 -6.37 -8.44 -5.71
N LEU A 220 -5.95 -7.68 -4.69
CA LEU A 220 -6.82 -7.21 -3.61
C LEU A 220 -7.97 -6.34 -4.15
N THR A 221 -7.70 -5.41 -5.07
CA THR A 221 -8.74 -4.60 -5.72
C THR A 221 -9.75 -5.49 -6.47
N THR A 222 -9.25 -6.49 -7.21
CA THR A 222 -10.08 -7.45 -7.92
C THR A 222 -10.91 -8.30 -6.96
N LEU A 223 -10.35 -8.71 -5.81
CA LEU A 223 -11.08 -9.42 -4.75
C LEU A 223 -12.23 -8.60 -4.20
N SER A 224 -12.01 -7.31 -3.92
CA SER A 224 -13.06 -6.40 -3.47
C SER A 224 -14.20 -6.31 -4.49
N LEU A 225 -13.87 -6.11 -5.77
CA LEU A 225 -14.86 -6.01 -6.84
C LEU A 225 -15.64 -7.32 -7.05
N THR A 226 -14.93 -8.44 -7.11
CA THR A 226 -15.54 -9.76 -7.31
C THR A 226 -16.37 -10.18 -6.10
N GLY A 227 -15.96 -9.84 -4.88
CA GLY A 227 -16.72 -10.06 -3.65
C GLY A 227 -18.05 -9.31 -3.67
N ALA A 228 -18.04 -8.02 -4.01
CA ALA A 228 -19.24 -7.19 -4.14
C ALA A 228 -20.19 -7.73 -5.22
N CYS A 229 -19.66 -8.12 -6.39
CA CYS A 229 -20.44 -8.72 -7.48
C CYS A 229 -21.11 -10.04 -7.05
N LEU A 230 -20.35 -10.96 -6.44
CA LEU A 230 -20.88 -12.24 -5.97
C LEU A 230 -21.94 -12.07 -4.88
N TYR A 231 -21.76 -11.10 -3.98
CA TYR A 231 -22.75 -10.76 -2.96
C TYR A 231 -24.04 -10.21 -3.60
N GLY A 232 -23.92 -9.26 -4.53
CA GLY A 232 -25.07 -8.68 -5.23
C GLY A 232 -25.89 -9.73 -5.98
N ILE A 233 -25.23 -10.68 -6.66
CA ILE A 233 -25.90 -11.81 -7.32
C ILE A 233 -26.70 -12.65 -6.30
N ARG A 234 -26.11 -12.97 -5.14
CA ARG A 234 -26.80 -13.75 -4.09
C ARG A 234 -28.01 -13.02 -3.53
N VAL A 235 -27.90 -11.73 -3.27
CA VAL A 235 -29.01 -10.91 -2.77
C VAL A 235 -30.13 -10.87 -3.81
N ALA A 236 -29.82 -10.66 -5.09
CA ALA A 236 -30.82 -10.66 -6.16
C ALA A 236 -31.52 -12.03 -6.31
N GLU A 237 -30.77 -13.14 -6.23
CA GLU A 237 -31.33 -14.49 -6.24
C GLU A 237 -32.27 -14.72 -5.03
N ALA A 238 -31.87 -14.27 -3.83
CA ALA A 238 -32.68 -14.39 -2.62
C ALA A 238 -33.96 -13.55 -2.70
N MET A 239 -33.88 -12.31 -3.21
CA MET A 239 -35.04 -11.45 -3.41
C MET A 239 -36.03 -12.05 -4.42
N ARG A 240 -35.53 -12.59 -5.55
CA ARG A 240 -36.39 -13.28 -6.54
C ARG A 240 -37.07 -14.51 -5.95
N ALA A 241 -36.35 -15.30 -5.16
CA ALA A 241 -36.94 -16.45 -4.48
C ALA A 241 -38.02 -16.02 -3.47
N ALA A 242 -37.80 -14.93 -2.73
CA ALA A 242 -38.78 -14.37 -1.81
C ALA A 242 -40.02 -13.82 -2.54
N LEU A 243 -39.85 -13.12 -3.67
CA LEU A 243 -40.94 -12.65 -4.52
C LEU A 243 -41.75 -13.81 -5.11
N LYS A 244 -41.08 -14.86 -5.61
CA LYS A 244 -41.74 -16.06 -6.12
C LYS A 244 -42.54 -16.79 -5.04
N ARG A 245 -42.06 -16.79 -3.79
CA ARG A 245 -42.79 -17.34 -2.62
C ARG A 245 -43.98 -16.48 -2.22
N ARG A 246 -43.89 -15.14 -2.37
CA ARG A 246 -44.98 -14.20 -2.06
C ARG A 246 -46.04 -14.09 -3.17
N GLY A 247 -45.66 -14.32 -4.43
CA GLY A 247 -46.51 -14.22 -5.61
C GLY A 247 -47.08 -15.55 -6.13
N ALA A 248 -47.15 -16.60 -5.30
CA ALA A 248 -47.74 -17.88 -5.70
C ALA A 248 -49.20 -18.01 -5.25
N PRO A 249 -50.17 -17.72 -6.14
CA PRO A 249 -51.30 -18.59 -6.42
C PRO A 249 -51.03 -19.37 -7.72
N ALA A 250 -51.55 -20.59 -7.81
CA ALA A 250 -51.40 -21.46 -8.97
C ALA A 250 -52.05 -20.82 -10.23
N GLY A 251 -51.24 -20.52 -11.26
CA GLY A 251 -51.72 -20.34 -12.64
C GLY A 251 -51.27 -19.07 -13.38
N ALA A 252 -50.53 -19.26 -14.47
CA ALA A 252 -50.32 -18.37 -15.64
C ALA A 252 -49.29 -17.21 -15.53
N PRO A 253 -48.86 -16.59 -16.66
CA PRO A 253 -47.71 -17.04 -17.46
C PRO A 253 -46.52 -16.05 -17.50
N HIS A 254 -45.40 -16.58 -17.99
CA HIS A 254 -44.05 -16.02 -18.06
C HIS A 254 -43.95 -14.60 -18.65
N SER A 255 -43.59 -13.60 -17.84
CA SER A 255 -43.02 -12.34 -18.33
C SER A 255 -41.48 -12.35 -18.14
N ARG A 256 -40.77 -12.06 -19.23
CA ARG A 256 -39.31 -11.98 -19.30
C ARG A 256 -38.85 -10.63 -18.73
N ASP A 257 -38.29 -10.63 -17.52
CA ASP A 257 -37.72 -9.41 -16.93
C ASP A 257 -36.24 -9.22 -17.31
N LEU A 258 -36.00 -8.10 -18.00
CA LEU A 258 -34.78 -7.67 -18.69
C LEU A 258 -33.62 -7.22 -17.75
N SER A 259 -33.85 -7.14 -16.43
CA SER A 259 -32.87 -6.59 -15.48
C SER A 259 -31.75 -7.58 -15.07
N ALA A 260 -31.99 -8.88 -15.18
CA ALA A 260 -30.99 -9.91 -14.92
C ALA A 260 -29.89 -9.95 -15.99
N TRP A 261 -30.27 -9.62 -17.23
CA TRP A 261 -29.37 -9.61 -18.38
C TRP A 261 -28.40 -8.44 -18.32
N ALA A 262 -28.80 -7.26 -17.84
CA ALA A 262 -27.89 -6.11 -17.79
C ALA A 262 -26.66 -6.33 -16.89
N VAL A 263 -26.85 -6.92 -15.70
CA VAL A 263 -25.74 -7.22 -14.78
C VAL A 263 -24.89 -8.40 -15.26
N ALA A 264 -25.54 -9.43 -15.83
CA ALA A 264 -24.85 -10.56 -16.44
C ALA A 264 -24.12 -10.18 -17.74
N TRP A 265 -24.62 -9.17 -18.47
CA TRP A 265 -24.03 -8.61 -19.68
C TRP A 265 -22.82 -7.76 -19.31
N LEU A 266 -22.88 -6.93 -18.26
CA LEU A 266 -21.71 -6.20 -17.78
C LEU A 266 -20.55 -7.15 -17.40
N CYS A 267 -20.86 -8.27 -16.74
CA CYS A 267 -19.87 -9.31 -16.42
C CYS A 267 -19.38 -10.09 -17.66
N GLN A 268 -20.20 -10.24 -18.70
CA GLN A 268 -19.84 -10.91 -19.95
C GLN A 268 -19.04 -10.02 -20.91
N VAL A 269 -19.36 -8.72 -20.99
CA VAL A 269 -18.65 -7.73 -21.80
C VAL A 269 -17.22 -7.53 -21.28
N LEU A 270 -17.04 -7.48 -19.95
CA LEU A 270 -15.71 -7.47 -19.34
C LEU A 270 -14.92 -8.78 -19.59
N ALA A 271 -15.61 -9.89 -19.86
CA ALA A 271 -15.00 -11.19 -20.19
C ALA A 271 -14.78 -11.40 -21.72
N ALA A 272 -15.47 -10.67 -22.58
CA ALA A 272 -15.49 -10.87 -24.03
C ALA A 272 -14.36 -10.14 -24.78
N GLY A 273 -13.67 -9.18 -24.15
CA GLY A 273 -12.55 -8.42 -24.72
C GLY A 273 -11.28 -9.24 -25.06
N ARG A 274 -11.34 -10.57 -25.07
CA ARG A 274 -10.22 -11.48 -25.40
C ARG A 274 -10.49 -12.46 -26.56
N ARG A 275 -11.61 -12.35 -27.28
CA ARG A 275 -11.95 -13.28 -28.38
C ARG A 275 -12.16 -12.64 -29.75
N SER A 276 -11.49 -11.52 -30.05
CA SER A 276 -11.48 -10.94 -31.40
C SER A 276 -10.06 -10.89 -31.95
N SER A 277 -9.46 -12.06 -32.14
CA SER A 277 -8.28 -12.26 -32.98
C SER A 277 -8.23 -13.75 -33.33
N THR A 278 -8.08 -14.05 -34.62
CA THR A 278 -7.97 -15.37 -35.26
C THR A 278 -9.27 -16.17 -35.43
N ALA A 279 -10.01 -15.88 -36.51
CA ALA A 279 -10.57 -16.89 -37.43
C ALA A 279 -11.27 -16.21 -38.63
N SER A 280 -10.54 -16.05 -39.75
CA SER A 280 -11.07 -15.94 -41.11
C SER A 280 -10.66 -17.25 -41.79
N SER A 281 -11.58 -18.21 -42.00
CA SER A 281 -12.21 -18.57 -43.30
C SER A 281 -11.19 -18.86 -44.41
N SER A 282 -11.23 -19.90 -45.22
CA SER A 282 -12.27 -20.88 -45.63
C SER A 282 -11.56 -21.94 -46.50
N GLN A 283 -11.69 -23.22 -46.18
CA GLN A 283 -12.39 -24.31 -46.90
C GLN A 283 -11.86 -24.77 -48.28
N PRO A 284 -11.89 -26.10 -48.55
CA PRO A 284 -11.43 -26.73 -49.78
C PRO A 284 -12.56 -26.94 -50.82
N LEU A 285 -12.19 -26.87 -52.11
CA LEU A 285 -12.71 -27.68 -53.21
C LEU A 285 -11.55 -27.93 -54.19
#